data_AF-A0AAN0XZK1-F1
#
_entry.id   AF-A0AAN0XZK1-F1
#
_cell.length_a   1.000
_cell.length_b   1.000
_cell.length_c   1.000
_cell.angle_alpha   90.00
_cell.angle_beta   90.00
_cell.angle_gamma   90.00
#
_symmetry.space_group_name_H-M   'P 1'
#
loop_
_entity.id
_entity.type
_entity.pdbx_description
1 polymer ?
#
loop_
_entity_poly.entity_id
_entity_poly.type
_entity_poly.pdbx_seq_one_letter_code
_entity_poly.pdbx_strand_id
1 'polypeptide(L)'
;MSLTERRVSKLKRQLKFLLMVHLFIFSWAYPIYVMEVDVDGATVTSIWSSVFYLFTSLSSIGFGHVVVQTLGSEVLTIMAYVVSRGAMLVSLASIGVSFLGKPELTEEDRLVLIERKLELVQAELHEVNREYRRAKKEKCRSEKTITPVYVYDSAKVEEARAVLDWHIFSDKVSEPKVSNMTLEEAELILFHESNKSLKGQKQ
;
A
#
# COMPACT_ATOMS: atom_id res chain seq x y z
N MET A 1 -6.52 -11.78 -1.54
CA MET A 1 -6.81 -11.95 -2.97
C MET A 1 -5.60 -11.46 -3.75
N SER A 2 -4.98 -12.29 -4.58
CA SER A 2 -3.76 -11.92 -5.31
C SER A 2 -4.04 -10.87 -6.39
N LEU A 3 -3.05 -10.04 -6.74
CA LEU A 3 -3.18 -9.06 -7.84
C LEU A 3 -3.59 -9.73 -9.17
N THR A 4 -3.15 -10.97 -9.37
CA THR A 4 -3.51 -11.81 -10.52
C THR A 4 -5.00 -12.15 -10.53
N GLU A 5 -5.57 -12.55 -9.39
CA GLU A 5 -7.02 -12.84 -9.28
C GLU A 5 -7.89 -11.62 -9.57
N ARG A 6 -7.47 -10.43 -9.10
CA ARG A 6 -8.17 -9.17 -9.41
C ARG A 6 -8.17 -8.88 -10.91
N ARG A 7 -7.03 -9.04 -11.60
CA ARG A 7 -6.94 -8.85 -13.06
C ARG A 7 -7.81 -9.84 -13.84
N VAL A 8 -7.76 -11.12 -13.47
CA VAL A 8 -8.57 -12.17 -14.10
C VAL A 8 -10.07 -11.89 -13.93
N SER A 9 -10.51 -11.45 -12.75
CA SER A 9 -11.91 -11.12 -12.51
C SER A 9 -12.42 -9.95 -13.37
N LYS A 10 -11.59 -8.90 -13.56
CA LYS A 10 -11.91 -7.76 -14.43
C LYS A 10 -12.01 -8.19 -15.89
N LEU A 11 -11.07 -9.00 -16.37
CA LEU A 11 -11.07 -9.52 -17.74
C LEU A 11 -12.28 -10.42 -17.98
N LYS A 12 -12.63 -11.30 -17.04
CA LYS A 12 -13.85 -12.13 -17.10
C LYS A 12 -15.12 -11.27 -17.18
N ARG A 13 -15.19 -10.18 -16.42
CA ARG A 13 -16.32 -9.25 -16.45
C ARG A 13 -16.42 -8.52 -17.80
N GLN A 14 -15.30 -8.06 -18.36
CA GLN A 14 -15.26 -7.42 -19.68
C GLN A 14 -15.65 -8.39 -20.79
N LEU A 15 -15.14 -9.63 -20.75
CA LEU A 15 -15.52 -10.67 -21.72
C LEU A 15 -17.01 -10.97 -21.65
N LYS A 16 -17.58 -11.08 -20.44
CA LYS A 16 -19.04 -11.23 -20.26
C LYS A 16 -19.83 -10.05 -20.82
N PHE A 17 -19.37 -8.82 -20.59
CA PHE A 17 -20.00 -7.63 -21.15
C PHE A 17 -19.98 -7.66 -22.68
N LEU A 18 -18.82 -7.92 -23.28
CA LEU A 18 -18.66 -8.03 -24.72
C LEU A 18 -19.58 -9.12 -25.30
N LEU A 19 -19.64 -10.30 -24.66
CA LEU A 19 -20.53 -11.40 -25.04
C LEU A 19 -22.00 -10.97 -24.98
N MET A 20 -22.44 -10.30 -23.91
CA MET A 20 -23.82 -9.83 -23.77
C MET A 20 -24.19 -8.82 -24.86
N VAL A 21 -23.28 -7.90 -25.21
CA VAL A 21 -23.50 -6.95 -26.31
C VAL A 21 -23.63 -7.69 -27.64
N HIS A 22 -22.78 -8.68 -27.91
CA HIS A 22 -22.89 -9.46 -29.15
C HIS A 22 -24.19 -10.28 -29.21
N LEU A 23 -24.60 -10.91 -28.11
CA LEU A 23 -25.87 -11.62 -28.03
C LEU A 23 -27.06 -10.69 -28.26
N PHE A 24 -27.02 -9.47 -27.71
CA PHE A 24 -28.02 -8.45 -27.98
C PHE A 24 -28.07 -8.06 -29.46
N ILE A 25 -26.91 -7.85 -30.10
CA ILE A 25 -26.85 -7.54 -31.53
C ILE A 25 -27.32 -8.72 -32.37
N PHE A 26 -27.00 -9.96 -32.00
CA PHE A 26 -27.48 -11.15 -32.73
C PHE A 26 -29.01 -11.30 -32.70
N SER A 27 -29.70 -10.71 -31.71
CA SER A 27 -31.17 -10.65 -31.73
C SER A 27 -31.71 -9.86 -32.94
N TRP A 28 -30.89 -8.97 -33.53
CA TRP A 28 -31.23 -8.19 -34.72
C TRP A 28 -31.17 -9.03 -36.00
N ALA A 29 -30.69 -10.28 -35.95
CA ALA A 29 -30.78 -11.20 -37.08
C ALA A 29 -32.25 -11.47 -37.47
N TYR A 30 -33.15 -11.52 -36.49
CA TYR A 30 -34.56 -11.77 -36.73
C TYR A 30 -35.24 -10.64 -37.54
N PRO A 31 -35.16 -9.35 -37.15
CA PRO A 31 -35.74 -8.27 -37.96
C PRO A 31 -35.08 -8.15 -39.34
N ILE A 32 -33.77 -8.38 -39.47
CA ILE A 32 -33.12 -8.42 -40.80
C ILE A 32 -33.72 -9.52 -41.67
N TYR A 33 -33.92 -10.72 -41.12
CA TYR A 33 -34.56 -11.81 -41.84
C TYR A 33 -35.98 -11.45 -42.29
N VAL A 34 -36.80 -10.88 -41.41
CA VAL A 34 -38.19 -10.48 -41.73
C VAL A 34 -38.22 -9.40 -42.82
N MET A 35 -37.26 -8.48 -42.84
CA MET A 35 -37.18 -7.44 -43.86
C MET A 35 -36.73 -7.95 -45.23
N GLU A 36 -35.98 -9.05 -45.29
CA GLU A 36 -35.33 -9.53 -46.51
C GLU A 36 -36.00 -10.76 -47.14
N VAL A 37 -36.81 -11.53 -46.38
CA VAL A 37 -37.36 -12.82 -46.83
C VAL A 37 -38.23 -12.71 -48.09
N ASP A 38 -38.91 -11.58 -48.27
CA ASP A 38 -39.85 -11.35 -49.38
C ASP A 38 -39.29 -10.41 -50.46
N VAL A 39 -37.97 -10.14 -50.45
CA VAL A 39 -37.33 -9.17 -51.34
C VAL A 39 -36.67 -9.87 -52.51
N ASP A 40 -37.05 -9.48 -53.73
CA ASP A 40 -36.46 -10.03 -54.95
C ASP A 40 -34.95 -9.75 -55.01
N GLY A 41 -34.16 -10.82 -55.14
CA GLY A 41 -32.70 -10.74 -55.18
C GLY A 41 -32.01 -10.68 -53.82
N ALA A 42 -32.75 -10.77 -52.71
CA ALA A 42 -32.17 -11.01 -51.40
C ALA A 42 -31.64 -12.44 -51.30
N THR A 43 -30.47 -12.59 -50.69
CA THR A 43 -29.82 -13.89 -50.47
C THR A 43 -30.09 -14.45 -49.07
N VAL A 44 -30.75 -13.67 -48.22
CA VAL A 44 -31.15 -14.02 -46.85
C VAL A 44 -32.47 -14.79 -46.89
N THR A 45 -32.40 -16.10 -47.10
CA THR A 45 -33.58 -16.98 -47.23
C THR A 45 -34.03 -17.61 -45.91
N SER A 46 -33.16 -17.59 -44.90
CA SER A 46 -33.41 -18.22 -43.59
C SER A 46 -32.85 -17.40 -42.44
N ILE A 47 -33.36 -17.63 -41.23
CA ILE A 47 -32.84 -17.00 -40.00
C ILE A 47 -31.33 -17.28 -39.85
N TRP A 48 -30.88 -18.50 -40.18
CA TRP A 48 -29.46 -18.87 -40.12
C TRP A 48 -28.59 -18.07 -41.10
N SER A 49 -29.09 -17.80 -42.32
CA SER A 49 -28.38 -16.94 -43.27
C SER A 49 -28.26 -15.50 -42.77
N SER A 50 -29.27 -14.98 -42.06
CA SER A 50 -29.21 -13.66 -41.42
C SER A 50 -28.20 -13.61 -40.26
N VAL A 51 -28.17 -14.64 -39.40
CA VAL A 51 -27.17 -14.77 -38.34
C VAL A 51 -25.76 -14.83 -38.92
N PHE A 52 -25.57 -15.61 -39.99
CA PHE A 52 -24.29 -15.72 -40.66
C PHE A 52 -23.86 -14.41 -41.33
N TYR A 53 -24.80 -13.72 -41.99
CA TYR A 53 -24.59 -12.39 -42.54
C TYR A 53 -24.12 -11.41 -41.46
N LEU A 54 -24.84 -11.30 -40.34
CA LEU A 54 -24.44 -10.43 -39.22
C LEU A 54 -23.08 -10.81 -38.66
N PHE A 55 -22.81 -12.11 -38.46
CA PHE A 55 -21.51 -12.57 -37.97
C PHE A 55 -20.37 -12.13 -38.89
N THR A 56 -20.51 -12.32 -40.20
CA THR A 56 -19.48 -11.98 -41.20
C THR A 56 -19.31 -10.48 -41.40
N SER A 57 -20.38 -9.71 -41.28
CA SER A 57 -20.38 -8.24 -41.32
C SER A 57 -19.72 -7.64 -40.07
N LEU A 58 -20.09 -8.11 -38.87
CA LEU A 58 -19.52 -7.62 -37.61
C LEU A 58 -18.04 -7.99 -37.45
N SER A 59 -17.66 -9.21 -37.88
CA SER A 59 -16.27 -9.65 -37.91
C SER A 59 -15.43 -8.99 -39.01
N SER A 60 -16.02 -8.11 -39.83
CA SER A 60 -15.38 -7.45 -40.98
C SER A 60 -14.74 -8.42 -41.99
N ILE A 61 -15.25 -9.65 -42.09
CA ILE A 61 -14.80 -10.62 -43.10
C ILE A 61 -15.48 -10.32 -44.43
N GLY A 62 -16.80 -10.10 -44.41
CA GLY A 62 -17.56 -9.64 -45.58
C GLY A 62 -17.42 -10.54 -46.82
N PHE A 63 -17.78 -11.82 -46.72
CA PHE A 63 -17.63 -12.77 -47.84
C PHE A 63 -18.47 -12.45 -49.08
N GLY A 64 -19.48 -11.56 -48.99
CA GLY A 64 -20.26 -11.06 -50.12
C GLY A 64 -21.26 -12.03 -50.77
N HIS A 65 -21.33 -13.28 -50.32
CA HIS A 65 -22.30 -14.27 -50.84
C HIS A 65 -23.67 -14.19 -50.16
N VAL A 66 -23.74 -13.61 -48.95
CA VAL A 66 -24.98 -13.14 -48.35
C VAL A 66 -24.93 -11.62 -48.27
N VAL A 67 -25.92 -10.97 -48.86
CA VAL A 67 -26.12 -9.54 -48.94
C VAL A 67 -27.59 -9.21 -48.69
N VAL A 68 -27.80 -8.08 -48.05
CA VAL A 68 -29.12 -7.50 -47.83
C VAL A 68 -29.39 -6.44 -48.89
N GLN A 69 -30.65 -6.25 -49.25
CA GLN A 69 -31.07 -5.34 -50.32
C GLN A 69 -31.93 -4.17 -49.83
N THR A 70 -32.55 -4.30 -48.66
CA THR A 70 -33.43 -3.25 -48.13
C THR A 70 -32.63 -2.17 -47.39
N LEU A 71 -33.01 -0.91 -47.59
CA LEU A 71 -32.46 0.21 -46.81
C LEU A 71 -32.62 0.00 -45.30
N GLY A 72 -33.70 -0.67 -44.87
CA GLY A 72 -33.96 -0.96 -43.47
C GLY A 72 -32.92 -1.89 -42.84
N SER A 73 -32.59 -2.99 -43.52
CA SER A 73 -31.60 -3.97 -43.06
C SER A 73 -30.17 -3.45 -43.15
N GLU A 74 -29.86 -2.62 -44.16
CA GLU A 74 -28.59 -1.91 -44.29
C GLU A 74 -28.35 -0.98 -43.09
N VAL A 75 -29.34 -0.13 -42.77
CA VAL A 75 -29.27 0.78 -41.61
C VAL A 75 -29.12 -0.02 -40.32
N LEU A 76 -29.85 -1.12 -40.17
CA LEU A 76 -29.75 -1.98 -38.98
C LEU A 76 -28.35 -2.57 -38.84
N THR A 77 -27.73 -2.97 -39.95
CA THR A 77 -26.39 -3.54 -39.99
C THR A 77 -25.32 -2.49 -39.67
N ILE A 78 -25.47 -1.27 -40.17
CA ILE A 78 -24.59 -0.14 -39.82
C ILE A 78 -24.68 0.14 -38.32
N MET A 79 -25.90 0.20 -37.76
CA MET A 79 -26.10 0.40 -36.33
C MET A 79 -25.48 -0.73 -35.50
N ALA A 80 -25.67 -1.98 -35.92
CA ALA A 80 -25.07 -3.16 -35.28
C ALA A 80 -23.53 -3.07 -35.29
N TYR A 81 -22.95 -2.64 -36.41
CA TYR A 81 -21.52 -2.47 -36.58
C TYR A 81 -20.97 -1.38 -35.63
N VAL A 82 -21.61 -0.21 -35.58
CA VAL A 82 -21.21 0.90 -34.70
C VAL A 82 -21.26 0.48 -33.22
N VAL A 83 -22.33 -0.20 -32.79
CA VAL A 83 -22.48 -0.66 -31.40
C VAL A 83 -21.44 -1.73 -31.06
N SER A 84 -21.25 -2.75 -31.93
CA SER A 84 -20.25 -3.80 -31.72
C SER A 84 -18.84 -3.24 -31.64
N ARG A 85 -18.45 -2.38 -32.59
CA ARG A 85 -17.12 -1.77 -32.61
C ARG A 85 -16.91 -0.79 -31.46
N GLY A 86 -17.92 0.00 -31.11
CA GLY A 86 -17.90 0.86 -29.93
C GLY A 86 -17.64 0.06 -28.66
N ALA A 87 -18.38 -1.03 -28.43
CA ALA A 87 -18.20 -1.90 -27.27
C ALA A 87 -16.82 -2.58 -27.25
N MET A 88 -16.31 -3.00 -28.41
CA MET A 88 -14.97 -3.58 -28.55
C MET A 88 -13.88 -2.55 -28.20
N LEU A 89 -13.99 -1.32 -28.71
CA LEU A 89 -13.04 -0.23 -28.42
C LEU A 89 -13.03 0.13 -26.93
N VAL A 90 -14.21 0.26 -26.29
CA VAL A 90 -14.31 0.52 -24.85
C VAL A 90 -13.66 -0.61 -24.04
N SER A 91 -13.88 -1.86 -24.46
CA SER A 91 -13.28 -3.02 -23.80
C SER A 91 -11.76 -3.03 -23.95
N LEU A 92 -11.25 -2.79 -25.16
CA LEU A 92 -9.82 -2.70 -25.46
C LEU A 92 -9.15 -1.53 -24.71
N ALA A 93 -9.77 -0.35 -24.70
CA ALA A 93 -9.27 0.81 -23.97
C ALA A 93 -9.16 0.51 -22.47
N SER A 94 -10.16 -0.15 -21.90
CA SER A 94 -10.15 -0.53 -20.48
C SER A 94 -9.04 -1.54 -20.14
N ILE A 95 -8.75 -2.48 -21.05
CA ILE A 95 -7.64 -3.42 -20.91
C ILE A 95 -6.30 -2.69 -21.09
N GLY A 96 -6.21 -1.81 -22.08
CA GLY A 96 -5.03 -0.99 -22.38
C GLY A 96 -4.62 -0.13 -21.20
N VAL A 97 -5.56 0.57 -20.57
CA VAL A 97 -5.32 1.34 -19.33
C VAL A 97 -4.83 0.42 -18.20
N SER A 98 -5.33 -0.81 -18.12
CA SER A 98 -4.89 -1.77 -17.08
C SER A 98 -3.49 -2.34 -17.31
N PHE A 99 -3.00 -2.34 -18.57
CA PHE A 99 -1.66 -2.84 -18.94
C PHE A 99 -0.60 -1.74 -19.03
N LEU A 100 -0.94 -0.61 -19.64
CA LEU A 100 -0.03 0.53 -19.89
C LEU A 100 -0.07 1.59 -18.80
N GLY A 101 -1.19 1.69 -18.07
CA GLY A 101 -1.22 2.48 -16.85
C GLY A 101 -0.13 1.96 -15.95
N LYS A 102 0.86 2.80 -15.65
CA LYS A 102 1.78 2.56 -14.52
C LYS A 102 0.89 2.05 -13.39
N PRO A 103 1.29 1.02 -12.63
CA PRO A 103 0.57 0.65 -11.45
C PRO A 103 0.68 1.86 -10.51
N GLU A 104 -0.23 2.82 -10.65
CA GLU A 104 -0.77 3.51 -9.51
C GLU A 104 -1.31 2.36 -8.68
N LEU A 105 -0.45 1.88 -7.79
CA LEU A 105 -0.88 1.07 -6.68
C LEU A 105 -2.09 1.82 -6.17
N THR A 106 -3.25 1.18 -6.33
CA THR A 106 -4.50 1.60 -5.72
C THR A 106 -4.16 2.02 -4.30
N GLU A 107 -4.73 3.10 -3.76
CA GLU A 107 -4.36 3.56 -2.41
C GLU A 107 -4.40 2.42 -1.37
N GLU A 108 -5.32 1.48 -1.56
CA GLU A 108 -5.41 0.20 -0.85
C GLU A 108 -4.15 -0.68 -0.98
N ASP A 109 -3.62 -0.87 -2.19
CA ASP A 109 -2.40 -1.65 -2.43
C ASP A 109 -1.17 -0.94 -1.83
N ARG A 110 -1.16 0.40 -1.80
CA ARG A 110 -0.13 1.18 -1.09
C ARG A 110 -0.22 0.97 0.41
N LEU A 111 -1.43 0.99 0.97
CA LEU A 111 -1.67 0.76 2.40
C LEU A 111 -1.21 -0.64 2.81
N VAL A 112 -1.56 -1.68 2.05
CA VAL A 112 -1.11 -3.05 2.34
C VAL A 112 0.42 -3.17 2.24
N LEU A 113 1.04 -2.48 1.27
CA LEU A 113 2.51 -2.46 1.16
C LEU A 113 3.15 -1.75 2.36
N ILE A 114 2.57 -0.63 2.80
CA ILE A 114 3.03 0.14 3.95
C ILE A 114 2.88 -0.70 5.22
N GLU A 115 1.75 -1.38 5.41
CA GLU A 115 1.48 -2.26 6.55
C GLU A 115 2.54 -3.36 6.66
N ARG A 116 2.83 -4.08 5.56
CA ARG A 116 3.92 -5.08 5.54
C ARG A 116 5.29 -4.49 5.87
N LYS A 117 5.59 -3.29 5.37
CA LYS A 117 6.87 -2.61 5.69
C LYS A 117 6.92 -2.23 7.17
N LEU A 118 5.80 -1.82 7.75
CA LEU A 118 5.68 -1.49 9.17
C LEU A 118 5.90 -2.72 10.05
N GLU A 119 5.30 -3.86 9.70
CA GLU A 119 5.52 -5.13 10.40
C GLU A 119 7.00 -5.54 10.37
N LEU A 120 7.67 -5.37 9.22
CA LEU A 120 9.08 -5.71 9.06
C LEU A 120 9.99 -4.79 9.90
N VAL A 121 9.73 -3.48 9.86
CA VAL A 121 10.44 -2.50 10.72
C VAL A 121 10.20 -2.79 12.21
N GLN A 122 8.98 -3.18 12.58
CA GLN A 122 8.64 -3.51 13.96
C GLN A 122 9.37 -4.77 14.44
N ALA A 123 9.55 -5.77 13.56
CA ALA A 123 10.35 -6.96 13.84
C ALA A 123 11.84 -6.62 14.04
N GLU A 124 12.42 -5.81 13.15
CA GLU A 124 13.81 -5.34 13.28
C GLU A 124 14.02 -4.52 14.56
N LEU A 125 13.09 -3.62 14.90
CA LEU A 125 13.16 -2.83 16.13
C LEU A 125 13.14 -3.72 17.39
N HIS A 126 12.34 -4.78 17.37
CA HIS A 126 12.28 -5.74 18.48
C HIS A 126 13.59 -6.53 18.62
N GLU A 127 14.24 -6.87 17.50
CA GLU A 127 15.55 -7.52 17.49
C GLU A 127 16.65 -6.60 18.06
N VAL A 128 16.73 -5.35 17.60
CA VAL A 128 17.69 -4.36 18.12
C VAL A 128 17.49 -4.10 19.62
N ASN A 129 16.24 -3.97 20.06
CA ASN A 129 15.95 -3.79 21.49
C ASN A 129 16.34 -5.03 22.32
N ARG A 130 16.20 -6.23 21.77
CA ARG A 130 16.63 -7.48 22.41
C ARG A 130 18.15 -7.51 22.56
N GLU A 131 18.90 -7.11 21.54
CA GLU A 131 20.37 -7.02 21.59
C GLU A 131 20.85 -5.97 22.59
N TYR A 132 20.24 -4.79 22.58
CA TYR A 132 20.54 -3.73 23.54
C TYR A 132 20.36 -4.21 24.99
N ARG A 133 19.28 -4.95 25.28
CA ARG A 133 19.05 -5.56 26.61
C ARG A 133 20.10 -6.62 26.98
N ARG A 134 20.63 -7.38 26.01
CA ARG A 134 21.71 -8.35 26.23
C ARG A 134 23.01 -7.64 26.59
N ALA A 135 23.42 -6.66 25.79
CA ALA A 135 24.63 -5.87 26.02
C ALA A 135 24.59 -5.13 27.38
N LYS A 136 23.43 -4.59 27.76
CA LYS A 136 23.25 -3.96 29.08
C LYS A 136 23.42 -4.95 30.24
N LYS A 137 22.88 -6.16 30.12
CA LYS A 137 23.05 -7.21 31.15
C LYS A 137 24.50 -7.68 31.26
N GLU A 138 25.23 -7.76 30.15
CA GLU A 138 26.66 -8.09 30.13
C GLU A 138 27.49 -7.00 30.81
N LYS A 139 27.24 -5.72 30.53
CA LYS A 139 27.87 -4.60 31.25
C LYS A 139 27.63 -4.66 32.75
N CYS A 140 26.38 -4.89 33.19
CA CYS A 140 26.07 -5.03 34.62
C CYS A 140 26.73 -6.27 35.26
N ARG A 141 27.02 -7.33 34.49
CA ARG A 141 27.78 -8.49 34.98
C ARG A 141 29.27 -8.16 35.09
N SER A 142 29.88 -7.53 34.10
CA SER A 142 31.31 -7.16 34.15
C SER A 142 31.60 -6.17 35.27
N GLU A 143 30.67 -5.26 35.57
CA GLU A 143 30.83 -4.27 36.64
C GLU A 143 30.72 -4.89 38.05
N LYS A 144 29.94 -5.97 38.22
CA LYS A 144 29.84 -6.69 39.50
C LYS A 144 31.05 -7.58 39.82
N THR A 145 31.85 -7.96 38.82
CA THR A 145 33.05 -8.81 39.04
C THR A 145 34.27 -8.00 39.49
N ILE A 146 34.20 -6.67 39.48
CA ILE A 146 35.19 -5.78 40.11
C ILE A 146 34.62 -5.31 41.44
N THR A 147 34.43 -6.23 42.39
CA THR A 147 34.54 -5.84 43.80
C THR A 147 36.03 -5.69 44.08
N PRO A 148 36.58 -4.47 44.24
CA PRO A 148 37.87 -4.36 44.89
C PRO A 148 37.75 -5.07 46.23
N VAL A 149 38.56 -6.11 46.43
CA VAL A 149 38.85 -6.60 47.78
C VAL A 149 39.60 -5.45 48.43
N TYR A 150 38.84 -4.56 49.09
CA TYR A 150 39.42 -3.61 50.01
C TYR A 150 39.99 -4.44 51.15
N VAL A 151 41.28 -4.75 51.09
CA VAL A 151 42.06 -5.14 52.26
C VAL A 151 42.01 -3.93 53.18
N TYR A 152 41.09 -4.00 54.13
CA TYR A 152 40.92 -2.98 55.15
C TYR A 152 42.17 -3.00 56.03
N ASP A 153 43.07 -2.05 55.79
CA ASP A 153 44.15 -1.73 56.70
C ASP A 153 43.53 -1.04 57.92
N SER A 154 43.41 -1.79 59.03
CA SER A 154 42.73 -1.35 60.25
C SER A 154 43.31 -0.06 60.82
N ALA A 155 44.57 0.28 60.51
CA ALA A 155 45.21 1.51 60.96
C ALA A 155 44.57 2.78 60.34
N LYS A 156 44.12 2.71 59.08
CA LYS A 156 43.50 3.87 58.40
C LYS A 156 42.06 4.13 58.84
N VAL A 157 41.40 3.12 59.42
CA VAL A 157 40.03 3.26 59.95
C VAL A 157 40.01 4.03 61.27
N GLU A 158 41.02 3.88 62.12
CA GLU A 158 41.15 4.68 63.34
C GLU A 158 41.45 6.14 63.04
N GLU A 159 42.28 6.42 62.04
CA GLU A 159 42.58 7.80 61.62
C GLU A 159 41.35 8.50 61.03
N ALA A 160 40.55 7.79 60.22
CA ALA A 160 39.29 8.32 59.69
C ALA A 160 38.23 8.55 60.79
N ARG A 161 38.23 7.75 61.87
CA ARG A 161 37.35 7.95 63.03
C ARG A 161 37.70 9.22 63.79
N ALA A 162 38.99 9.52 63.95
CA ALA A 162 39.45 10.74 64.62
C ALA A 162 39.09 12.02 63.83
N VAL A 163 39.08 11.95 62.49
CA VAL A 163 38.67 13.09 61.64
C VAL A 163 37.15 13.30 61.67
N LEU A 164 36.36 12.22 61.74
CA LEU A 164 34.90 12.32 61.78
C LEU A 164 34.38 12.95 63.09
N ASP A 165 35.02 12.63 64.22
CA ASP A 165 34.69 13.25 65.52
C ASP A 165 35.00 14.75 65.54
N TRP A 166 35.97 15.22 64.75
CA TRP A 166 36.28 16.65 64.63
C TRP A 166 35.23 17.41 63.80
N HIS A 167 34.66 16.79 62.77
CA HIS A 167 33.61 17.42 61.95
C HIS A 167 32.24 17.46 62.62
N ILE A 168 31.90 16.50 63.48
CA ILE A 168 30.64 16.53 64.26
C ILE A 168 30.63 17.70 65.28
N PHE A 169 31.80 18.24 65.66
CA PHE A 169 31.90 19.40 66.54
C PHE A 169 31.83 20.75 65.81
N SER A 170 31.97 20.79 64.47
CA SER A 170 32.04 22.04 63.68
C SER A 170 30.72 22.47 63.03
N ASP A 171 29.70 21.61 62.97
CA ASP A 171 28.44 21.88 62.25
C ASP A 171 27.33 22.54 63.12
N LYS A 172 27.69 23.18 64.23
CA LYS A 172 26.79 24.05 65.01
C LYS A 172 26.89 25.52 64.60
N VAL A 173 27.03 25.88 63.33
CA VAL A 173 26.81 27.25 62.86
C VAL A 173 26.23 27.27 61.44
N SER A 174 25.13 28.00 61.30
CA SER A 174 24.48 28.46 60.06
C SER A 174 23.57 27.47 59.32
N GLU A 175 22.28 27.54 59.67
CA GLU A 175 21.18 27.23 58.76
C GLU A 175 21.19 28.22 57.57
N PRO A 176 21.22 27.76 56.31
CA PRO A 176 20.74 28.58 55.21
C PRO A 176 19.24 28.34 55.03
N LYS A 177 18.47 29.40 55.31
CA LYS A 177 17.11 29.58 54.76
C LYS A 177 17.17 29.50 53.24
N VAL A 178 16.75 28.38 52.67
CA VAL A 178 16.39 28.30 51.25
C VAL A 178 14.87 28.39 51.16
N SER A 179 14.41 29.62 50.99
CA SER A 179 13.02 29.93 50.64
C SER A 179 12.74 29.48 49.21
N ASN A 180 11.72 28.65 49.05
CA ASN A 180 10.84 28.54 47.89
C ASN A 180 11.50 28.71 46.51
N MET A 181 12.32 27.74 46.11
CA MET A 181 12.65 27.54 44.69
C MET A 181 11.65 26.51 44.15
N THR A 182 10.84 26.91 43.16
CA THR A 182 9.86 26.01 42.55
C THR A 182 10.57 25.02 41.62
N LEU A 183 10.00 23.83 41.45
CA LEU A 183 10.58 22.74 40.66
C LEU A 183 10.90 23.17 39.21
N GLU A 184 10.15 24.13 38.67
CA GLU A 184 10.36 24.71 37.34
C GLU A 184 11.66 25.52 37.22
N GLU A 185 12.08 26.23 38.27
CA GLU A 185 13.32 27.01 38.25
C GLU A 185 14.56 26.09 38.28
N ALA A 186 14.45 24.94 38.97
CA ALA A 186 15.51 23.93 38.99
C ALA A 186 15.67 23.24 37.63
N GLU A 187 14.55 22.96 36.93
CA GLU A 187 14.59 22.38 35.58
C GLU A 187 15.19 23.35 34.55
N LEU A 188 14.95 24.65 34.69
CA LEU A 188 15.47 25.65 33.75
C LEU A 188 17.00 25.78 33.83
N ILE A 189 17.58 25.65 35.03
CA ILE A 189 19.03 25.67 35.23
C ILE A 189 19.68 24.41 34.64
N LEU A 190 19.09 23.23 34.87
CA LEU A 190 19.59 21.98 34.28
C LEU A 190 19.50 21.98 32.76
N PHE A 191 18.46 22.58 32.17
CA PHE A 191 18.32 22.70 30.73
C PHE A 191 19.38 23.64 30.12
N HIS A 192 19.74 24.71 30.84
CA HIS A 192 20.73 25.69 30.37
C HIS A 192 22.18 25.18 30.45
N GLU A 193 22.49 24.29 31.41
CA GLU A 193 23.79 23.61 31.47
C GLU A 193 23.95 22.52 30.40
N SER A 194 22.90 21.75 30.13
CA SER A 194 22.91 20.71 29.08
C SER A 194 23.23 21.28 27.69
N ASN A 195 22.68 22.47 27.38
CA ASN A 195 22.93 23.15 26.10
C ASN A 195 24.32 23.77 25.98
N LYS A 196 24.99 24.12 27.09
CA LYS A 196 26.38 24.59 27.06
C LYS A 196 27.35 23.46 26.75
N SER A 197 27.09 22.25 27.24
CA SER A 197 27.90 21.06 26.96
C SER A 197 27.89 20.69 25.47
N LEU A 198 26.74 20.79 24.81
CA LEU A 198 26.60 20.45 23.39
C LEU A 198 27.30 21.43 22.42
N LYS A 199 27.54 22.69 22.83
CA LYS A 199 28.26 23.66 21.99
C LYS A 199 29.78 23.56 22.10
N GLY A 200 30.31 22.87 23.11
CA GLY A 200 31.76 22.70 23.32
C GLY A 200 32.42 21.58 22.51
N GLN A 201 31.65 20.74 21.79
CA GLN A 201 32.18 19.58 21.03
C GLN A 201 32.30 19.80 19.51
N LYS A 202 32.14 21.05 19.03
CA LYS A 202 32.28 21.40 17.60
C LYS A 202 33.46 22.36 17.32
N GLN A 203 34.58 22.17 18.00
CA GLN A 203 35.88 22.75 17.63
C GLN A 203 36.95 21.68 17.60
#